data_AF-A0A519UWJ6-F1
#
_entry.id   AF-A0A519UWJ6-F1
#
_cell.length_a   1.000
_cell.length_b   1.000
_cell.length_c   1.000
_cell.angle_alpha   90.00
_cell.angle_beta   90.00
_cell.angle_gamma   90.00
#
_symmetry.space_group_name_H-M   'P 1'
#
loop_
_entity.id
_entity.type
_entity.pdbx_description
1 polymer ?
#
loop_
_entity_poly.entity_id
_entity_poly.type
_entity_poly.pdbx_seq_one_letter_code
_entity_poly.pdbx_strand_id
1 'polypeptide(L)'
;MKAYLTEKGKTTVDDISAADWKTFVRFHLLEDSIPTSKFNDGKLYELTMYGQYLTTASENIAGVTKIRINRQANVINANISVGNGLIHSVDHVLTPATLSVAQTIEANPEYSIFTQALKATGLYASLNILPADNPDEERKWLTVIPETDAMLKSVGINNYNELKAKYSNTGNPQLPTDSLHLFLDYHILSNAKYLADIITATAHNTLAPLEVLTAKLSGETVLINDDTFNGVHEEGFYASSI
;
A
#
# COMPACT_ATOMS: atom_id res chain seq x y z
N MET A 1 14.23 18.84 -10.90
CA MET A 1 13.31 19.95 -11.22
C MET A 1 12.88 19.99 -12.69
N LYS A 2 13.78 20.09 -13.67
CA LYS A 2 13.41 20.15 -15.10
C LYS A 2 12.47 19.00 -15.54
N ALA A 3 12.79 17.76 -15.18
CA ALA A 3 11.96 16.59 -15.49
C ALA A 3 10.54 16.70 -14.90
N TYR A 4 10.42 17.17 -13.64
CA TYR A 4 9.14 17.39 -12.98
C TYR A 4 8.30 18.47 -13.68
N LEU A 5 8.91 19.58 -14.09
CA LEU A 5 8.22 20.62 -14.86
C LEU A 5 7.68 20.04 -16.18
N THR A 6 8.50 19.28 -16.90
CA THR A 6 8.09 18.62 -18.15
C THR A 6 6.93 17.64 -17.93
N GLU A 7 6.97 16.82 -16.87
CA GLU A 7 5.87 15.91 -16.50
C GLU A 7 4.56 16.66 -16.22
N LYS A 8 4.63 17.85 -15.61
CA LYS A 8 3.46 18.71 -15.35
C LYS A 8 3.05 19.57 -16.55
N GLY A 9 3.69 19.42 -17.71
CA GLY A 9 3.44 20.25 -18.88
C GLY A 9 3.81 21.72 -18.68
N LYS A 10 4.82 22.00 -17.84
CA LYS A 10 5.30 23.32 -17.45
C LYS A 10 6.72 23.56 -17.98
N THR A 11 7.08 24.81 -18.17
CA THR A 11 8.39 25.21 -18.70
C THR A 11 9.27 25.87 -17.66
N THR A 12 8.68 26.66 -16.77
CA THR A 12 9.36 27.39 -15.70
C THR A 12 8.74 27.08 -14.34
N VAL A 13 9.45 27.40 -13.27
CA VAL A 13 8.94 27.27 -11.90
C VAL A 13 7.77 28.21 -11.61
N ASP A 14 7.69 29.33 -12.33
CA ASP A 14 6.63 30.33 -12.19
C ASP A 14 5.31 29.84 -12.83
N ASP A 15 5.37 28.82 -13.69
CA ASP A 15 4.17 28.24 -14.33
C ASP A 15 3.38 27.31 -13.39
N ILE A 16 3.92 27.01 -12.21
CA ILE A 16 3.30 26.19 -11.17
C ILE A 16 2.60 27.09 -10.15
N SER A 17 1.37 26.74 -9.78
CA SER A 17 0.59 27.54 -8.84
C SER A 17 1.22 27.52 -7.44
N ALA A 18 1.00 28.58 -6.66
CA ALA A 18 1.44 28.62 -5.27
C ALA A 18 0.85 27.48 -4.42
N ALA A 19 -0.37 27.04 -4.72
CA ALA A 19 -1.01 25.90 -4.06
C ALA A 19 -0.27 24.59 -4.37
N ASP A 20 0.10 24.37 -5.63
CA ASP A 20 0.87 23.19 -6.04
C ASP A 20 2.28 23.20 -5.43
N TRP A 21 2.92 24.37 -5.34
CA TRP A 21 4.20 24.50 -4.64
C TRP A 21 4.09 24.20 -3.15
N LYS A 22 3.00 24.62 -2.51
CA LYS A 22 2.74 24.29 -1.10
C LYS A 22 2.59 22.77 -0.93
N THR A 23 1.84 22.11 -1.81
CA THR A 23 1.71 20.65 -1.81
C THR A 23 3.06 19.95 -2.02
N PHE A 24 3.83 20.41 -3.02
CA PHE A 24 5.18 19.91 -3.30
C PHE A 24 6.08 19.98 -2.07
N VAL A 25 6.18 21.14 -1.42
CA VAL A 25 7.05 21.33 -0.25
C VAL A 25 6.59 20.45 0.91
N ARG A 26 5.28 20.39 1.18
CA ARG A 26 4.72 19.58 2.27
C ARG A 26 4.99 18.08 2.09
N PHE A 27 5.04 17.59 0.86
CA PHE A 27 5.36 16.19 0.59
C PHE A 27 6.86 15.88 0.76
N HIS A 28 7.73 16.87 0.69
CA HIS A 28 9.18 16.71 0.89
C HIS A 28 9.64 17.09 2.30
N LEU A 29 8.71 17.42 3.20
CA LEU A 29 8.98 17.91 4.54
C LEU A 29 8.38 16.99 5.59
N LEU A 30 9.18 16.63 6.58
CA LEU A 30 8.79 15.88 7.77
C LEU A 30 8.84 16.85 8.97
N GLU A 31 7.98 16.64 9.98
CA GLU A 31 7.99 17.49 11.18
C GLU A 31 9.19 17.22 12.09
N ASP A 32 9.75 16.01 12.02
CA ASP A 32 10.93 15.59 12.78
C ASP A 32 12.20 15.55 11.91
N SER A 33 13.35 15.69 12.56
CA SER A 33 14.68 15.58 11.94
C SER A 33 15.15 14.13 11.97
N ILE A 34 14.90 13.40 10.88
CA ILE A 34 15.20 11.97 10.79
C ILE A 34 16.56 11.74 10.12
N PRO A 35 17.58 11.23 10.83
CA PRO A 35 18.86 10.86 10.22
C PRO A 35 18.74 9.55 9.44
N THR A 36 19.61 9.32 8.46
CA THR A 36 19.59 8.07 7.66
C THR A 36 19.83 6.81 8.48
N SER A 37 20.44 6.91 9.67
CA SER A 37 20.55 5.79 10.61
C SER A 37 19.20 5.30 11.15
N LYS A 38 18.10 6.03 10.88
CA LYS A 38 16.71 5.67 11.20
C LYS A 38 15.89 5.35 9.94
N PHE A 39 16.50 5.35 8.76
CA PHE A 39 15.85 4.95 7.52
C PHE A 39 15.88 3.42 7.46
N ASN A 40 14.84 2.80 8.00
CA ASN A 40 14.65 1.36 7.93
C ASN A 40 13.95 0.99 6.61
N ASP A 41 14.27 -0.17 6.06
CA ASP A 41 13.56 -0.70 4.90
C ASP A 41 12.05 -0.79 5.21
N GLY A 42 11.21 -0.21 4.34
CA GLY A 42 9.78 -0.01 4.58
C GLY A 42 9.41 1.46 4.71
N LYS A 43 8.41 1.80 5.51
CA LYS A 43 8.03 3.20 5.75
C LYS A 43 8.91 3.89 6.78
N LEU A 44 9.06 5.20 6.64
CA LEU A 44 9.45 6.06 7.75
C LEU A 44 8.34 6.08 8.81
N TYR A 45 8.73 6.29 10.07
CA TYR A 45 7.79 6.34 11.19
C TYR A 45 6.97 7.64 11.23
N GLU A 46 7.45 8.71 10.59
CA GLU A 46 6.73 9.97 10.47
C GLU A 46 6.03 10.12 9.13
N LEU A 47 4.88 10.79 9.17
CA LEU A 47 4.22 11.31 7.99
C LEU A 47 4.94 12.56 7.49
N THR A 48 4.94 12.73 6.17
CA THR A 48 5.22 14.03 5.59
C THR A 48 4.16 15.03 6.03
N MET A 49 4.45 16.32 5.98
CA MET A 49 3.45 17.36 6.23
C MET A 49 2.30 17.33 5.20
N TYR A 50 2.43 16.58 4.11
CA TYR A 50 1.34 16.30 3.19
C TYR A 50 0.36 15.24 3.71
N GLY A 51 0.74 14.46 4.73
CA GLY A 51 -0.10 13.42 5.33
C GLY A 51 0.09 12.02 4.73
N GLN A 52 1.22 11.78 4.06
CA GLN A 52 1.59 10.46 3.53
C GLN A 52 2.96 10.01 4.06
N TYR A 53 3.13 8.70 4.25
CA TYR A 53 4.42 8.12 4.58
C TYR A 53 5.34 8.10 3.35
N LEU A 54 6.64 8.31 3.57
CA LEU A 54 7.67 7.96 2.59
C LEU A 54 8.19 6.57 2.89
N THR A 55 8.50 5.81 1.84
CA THR A 55 9.23 4.55 1.97
C THR A 55 10.72 4.74 1.76
N THR A 56 11.52 3.92 2.42
CA THR A 56 12.95 3.80 2.19
C THR A 56 13.31 2.35 1.90
N ALA A 57 14.28 2.15 1.02
CA ALA A 57 14.82 0.83 0.71
C ALA A 57 16.30 0.96 0.36
N SER A 58 17.09 -0.05 0.71
CA SER A 58 18.47 -0.18 0.26
C SER A 58 18.52 -0.83 -1.13
N GLU A 59 19.10 -0.14 -2.12
CA GLU A 59 19.32 -0.68 -3.46
C GLU A 59 20.78 -0.69 -3.84
N ASN A 60 21.25 -1.80 -4.42
CA ASN A 60 22.59 -1.87 -5.00
C ASN A 60 22.53 -1.42 -6.47
N ILE A 61 23.16 -0.28 -6.77
CA ILE A 61 23.26 0.25 -8.13
C ILE A 61 24.74 0.27 -8.51
N ALA A 62 25.11 -0.60 -9.44
CA ALA A 62 26.49 -0.74 -9.94
C ALA A 62 27.52 -0.97 -8.83
N GLY A 63 27.19 -1.83 -7.85
CA GLY A 63 28.08 -2.15 -6.73
C GLY A 63 28.06 -1.14 -5.59
N VAL A 64 27.30 -0.04 -5.70
CA VAL A 64 27.14 0.97 -4.65
C VAL A 64 25.76 0.86 -4.04
N THR A 65 25.70 0.64 -2.72
CA THR A 65 24.44 0.70 -1.98
C THR A 65 23.96 2.14 -1.88
N LYS A 66 22.75 2.41 -2.37
CA LYS A 66 22.05 3.68 -2.27
C LYS A 66 20.76 3.50 -1.48
N ILE A 67 20.34 4.58 -0.82
CA ILE A 67 19.03 4.64 -0.18
C ILE A 67 18.05 5.19 -1.19
N ARG A 68 17.05 4.37 -1.57
CA ARG A 68 15.95 4.75 -2.44
C ARG A 68 14.76 5.21 -1.61
N ILE A 69 14.19 6.36 -1.95
CA ILE A 69 13.05 6.98 -1.30
C ILE A 69 11.83 6.87 -2.22
N ASN A 70 10.71 6.44 -1.65
CA ASN A 70 9.39 6.32 -2.28
C ASN A 70 9.38 5.56 -3.62
N ARG A 71 10.31 4.62 -3.82
CA ARG A 71 10.55 3.92 -5.11
C ARG A 71 10.79 4.87 -6.30
N GLN A 72 11.11 6.15 -6.06
CA GLN A 72 11.18 7.19 -7.09
C GLN A 72 12.57 7.81 -7.21
N ALA A 73 13.27 8.03 -6.09
CA ALA A 73 14.52 8.79 -6.07
C ALA A 73 15.58 8.14 -5.20
N ASN A 74 16.86 8.35 -5.50
CA ASN A 74 17.97 7.98 -4.62
C ASN A 74 18.47 9.20 -3.84
N VAL A 75 18.89 8.98 -2.59
CA VAL A 75 19.61 9.98 -1.80
C VAL A 75 21.00 10.20 -2.41
N ILE A 76 21.34 11.46 -2.69
CA ILE A 76 22.65 11.91 -3.18
C ILE A 76 23.55 12.34 -2.01
N ASN A 77 23.04 13.24 -1.17
CA ASN A 77 23.71 13.74 0.03
C ASN A 77 22.74 13.62 1.19
N ALA A 78 23.22 13.13 2.32
CA ALA A 78 22.39 12.82 3.47
C ALA A 78 22.91 13.50 4.73
N ASN A 79 22.04 13.65 5.73
CA ASN A 79 22.38 14.17 7.05
C ASN A 79 23.07 15.55 7.04
N ILE A 80 22.69 16.43 6.11
CA ILE A 80 23.22 17.80 6.08
C ILE A 80 22.58 18.56 7.23
N SER A 81 23.33 18.80 8.30
CA SER A 81 22.84 19.51 9.49
C SER A 81 22.66 21.00 9.21
N VAL A 82 21.49 21.51 9.56
CA VAL A 82 21.16 22.94 9.57
C VAL A 82 20.65 23.34 10.96
N GLY A 83 20.47 24.64 11.22
CA GLY A 83 20.15 25.15 12.57
C GLY A 83 18.85 24.63 13.18
N ASN A 84 17.94 24.10 12.36
CA ASN A 84 16.63 23.61 12.76
C ASN A 84 16.30 22.21 12.20
N GLY A 85 17.29 21.46 11.72
CA GLY A 85 17.05 20.08 11.30
C GLY A 85 18.08 19.50 10.33
N LEU A 86 17.61 18.57 9.49
CA LEU A 86 18.43 17.82 8.53
C LEU A 86 17.92 18.00 7.11
N ILE A 87 18.83 18.12 6.15
CA ILE A 87 18.55 18.08 4.72
C ILE A 87 19.12 16.80 4.12
N HIS A 88 18.30 16.12 3.32
CA HIS A 88 18.69 15.03 2.45
C HIS A 88 18.36 15.42 1.01
N SER A 89 19.35 15.48 0.13
CA SER A 89 19.14 15.78 -1.28
C SER A 89 18.92 14.49 -2.07
N VAL A 90 17.95 14.49 -2.97
CA VAL A 90 17.60 13.34 -3.82
C VAL A 90 17.77 13.64 -5.31
N ASP A 91 17.95 12.61 -6.13
CA ASP A 91 18.18 12.76 -7.58
C ASP A 91 16.91 12.99 -8.42
N HIS A 92 15.72 12.71 -7.86
CA HIS A 92 14.42 12.92 -8.50
C HIS A 92 13.43 13.59 -7.54
N VAL A 93 12.47 14.30 -8.12
CA VAL A 93 11.34 14.88 -7.36
C VAL A 93 10.44 13.74 -6.91
N LEU A 94 10.01 13.79 -5.64
CA LEU A 94 9.02 12.86 -5.13
C LEU A 94 7.61 13.35 -5.49
N THR A 95 6.77 12.46 -5.97
CA THR A 95 5.36 12.71 -6.27
C THR A 95 4.47 11.89 -5.32
N PRO A 96 3.46 12.52 -4.69
CA PRO A 96 2.55 11.81 -3.79
C PRO A 96 1.65 10.85 -4.57
N ALA A 97 1.21 9.78 -3.90
CA ALA A 97 0.17 8.92 -4.45
C ALA A 97 -1.16 9.67 -4.43
N THR A 98 -1.85 9.74 -5.56
CA THR A 98 -3.13 10.46 -5.69
C THR A 98 -4.34 9.54 -5.74
N LEU A 99 -4.12 8.24 -5.98
CA LEU A 99 -5.18 7.24 -6.03
C LEU A 99 -5.43 6.69 -4.62
N SER A 100 -6.70 6.45 -4.31
CA SER A 100 -7.09 5.65 -3.15
C SER A 100 -6.69 4.19 -3.32
N VAL A 101 -6.84 3.38 -2.27
CA VAL A 101 -6.64 1.92 -2.35
C VAL A 101 -7.58 1.31 -3.38
N ALA A 102 -8.86 1.67 -3.34
CA ALA A 102 -9.86 1.18 -4.29
C ALA A 102 -9.53 1.55 -5.75
N GLN A 103 -9.12 2.79 -6.00
CA GLN A 103 -8.72 3.26 -7.33
C GLN A 103 -7.44 2.59 -7.82
N THR A 104 -6.49 2.33 -6.92
CA THR A 104 -5.23 1.64 -7.26
C THR A 104 -5.49 0.20 -7.71
N ILE A 105 -6.36 -0.52 -6.98
CA ILE A 105 -6.78 -1.87 -7.36
C ILE A 105 -7.53 -1.86 -8.71
N GLU A 106 -8.49 -0.94 -8.88
CA GLU A 106 -9.28 -0.83 -10.11
C GLU A 106 -8.43 -0.45 -11.34
N ALA A 107 -7.38 0.34 -11.16
CA ALA A 107 -6.48 0.73 -12.24
C ALA A 107 -5.68 -0.45 -12.82
N ASN A 108 -5.55 -1.55 -12.07
CA ASN A 108 -4.88 -2.76 -12.55
C ASN A 108 -5.91 -3.79 -13.06
N PRO A 109 -5.92 -4.12 -14.37
CA PRO A 109 -6.87 -5.06 -14.95
C PRO A 109 -6.74 -6.50 -14.42
N GLU A 110 -5.64 -6.86 -13.77
CA GLU A 110 -5.45 -8.16 -13.14
C GLU A 110 -6.35 -8.37 -11.91
N TYR A 111 -6.98 -7.33 -11.37
CA TYR A 111 -7.87 -7.40 -10.21
C TYR A 111 -9.34 -7.15 -10.59
N SER A 112 -9.75 -7.44 -11.82
CA SER A 112 -11.08 -7.07 -12.33
C SER A 112 -12.22 -7.78 -11.60
N ILE A 113 -12.04 -9.05 -11.21
CA ILE A 113 -13.03 -9.82 -10.45
C ILE A 113 -13.10 -9.31 -9.01
N PHE A 114 -11.95 -9.08 -8.37
CA PHE A 114 -11.86 -8.54 -7.01
C PHE A 114 -12.47 -7.15 -6.91
N THR A 115 -12.23 -6.28 -7.89
CA THR A 115 -12.82 -4.93 -7.96
C THR A 115 -14.35 -4.98 -8.05
N GLN A 116 -14.91 -5.91 -8.83
CA GLN A 116 -16.36 -6.11 -8.91
C GLN A 116 -16.93 -6.58 -7.57
N ALA A 117 -16.22 -7.46 -6.86
CA ALA A 117 -16.60 -7.92 -5.54
C ALA A 117 -16.61 -6.77 -4.51
N LEU A 118 -15.57 -5.93 -4.48
CA LEU A 118 -15.52 -4.74 -3.62
C LEU A 118 -16.69 -3.79 -3.87
N LYS A 119 -17.07 -3.59 -5.14
CA LYS A 119 -18.22 -2.74 -5.49
C LYS A 119 -19.54 -3.35 -5.04
N ALA A 120 -19.73 -4.64 -5.23
CA ALA A 120 -20.97 -5.31 -4.90
C ALA A 120 -21.22 -5.45 -3.39
N THR A 121 -20.15 -5.55 -2.60
CA THR A 121 -20.21 -5.59 -1.12
C THR A 121 -20.30 -4.20 -0.49
N GLY A 122 -20.04 -3.14 -1.26
CA GLY A 122 -19.99 -1.76 -0.76
C GLY A 122 -18.62 -1.35 -0.18
N LEU A 123 -17.67 -2.28 -0.03
CA LEU A 123 -16.34 -2.02 0.51
C LEU A 123 -15.51 -1.09 -0.38
N TYR A 124 -15.77 -1.03 -1.69
CA TYR A 124 -15.12 -0.08 -2.60
C TYR A 124 -15.27 1.35 -2.09
N ALA A 125 -16.47 1.75 -1.65
CA ALA A 125 -16.70 3.11 -1.17
C ALA A 125 -15.88 3.41 0.10
N SER A 126 -15.77 2.44 1.02
CA SER A 126 -14.95 2.58 2.23
C SER A 126 -13.46 2.69 1.92
N LEU A 127 -12.97 2.00 0.88
CA LEU A 127 -11.57 2.00 0.47
C LEU A 127 -11.22 3.17 -0.47
N ASN A 128 -12.23 3.93 -0.91
CA ASN A 128 -12.09 5.04 -1.84
C ASN A 128 -12.07 6.41 -1.14
N ILE A 129 -11.46 6.47 0.04
CA ILE A 129 -11.28 7.69 0.83
C ILE A 129 -9.80 7.84 1.12
N LEU A 130 -9.21 8.99 0.76
CA LEU A 130 -7.80 9.26 1.05
C LEU A 130 -7.60 9.46 2.57
N PRO A 131 -6.43 9.10 3.14
CA PRO A 131 -6.19 9.24 4.58
C PRO A 131 -6.39 10.66 5.11
N ALA A 132 -6.09 11.69 4.32
CA ALA A 132 -6.29 13.09 4.69
C ALA A 132 -7.77 13.48 4.84
N ASP A 133 -8.66 12.76 4.15
CA ASP A 133 -10.10 13.05 4.08
C ASP A 133 -10.93 12.02 4.88
N ASN A 134 -10.28 11.03 5.51
CA ASN A 134 -10.97 9.97 6.24
C ASN A 134 -11.17 10.35 7.72
N PRO A 135 -12.43 10.57 8.17
CA PRO A 135 -12.71 10.92 9.57
C PRO A 135 -12.62 9.73 10.52
N ASP A 136 -12.61 8.49 10.00
CA ASP A 136 -12.46 7.27 10.78
C ASP A 136 -10.97 6.97 10.96
N GLU A 137 -10.43 7.29 12.14
CA GLU A 137 -9.01 7.10 12.47
C GLU A 137 -8.58 5.62 12.44
N GLU A 138 -9.50 4.67 12.68
CA GLU A 138 -9.20 3.23 12.64
C GLU A 138 -9.17 2.70 11.20
N ARG A 139 -9.91 3.35 10.28
CA ARG A 139 -9.97 3.00 8.85
C ARG A 139 -9.16 3.94 7.94
N LYS A 140 -8.46 4.91 8.54
CA LYS A 140 -7.61 5.87 7.83
C LYS A 140 -6.46 5.21 7.09
N TRP A 141 -5.92 4.15 7.68
CA TRP A 141 -4.84 3.36 7.13
C TRP A 141 -5.27 1.90 7.05
N LEU A 142 -5.39 1.40 5.84
CA LEU A 142 -5.72 0.01 5.55
C LEU A 142 -4.71 -0.54 4.55
N THR A 143 -4.50 -1.85 4.61
CA THR A 143 -3.72 -2.59 3.62
C THR A 143 -4.61 -3.64 2.99
N VAL A 144 -4.65 -3.72 1.67
CA VAL A 144 -5.46 -4.71 0.96
C VAL A 144 -4.55 -5.72 0.30
N ILE A 145 -4.87 -7.00 0.47
CA ILE A 145 -4.22 -8.12 -0.21
C ILE A 145 -5.21 -8.62 -1.26
N PRO A 146 -5.22 -8.07 -2.49
CA PRO A 146 -6.18 -8.47 -3.51
C PRO A 146 -5.79 -9.81 -4.15
N GLU A 147 -6.79 -10.62 -4.48
CA GLU A 147 -6.59 -11.81 -5.32
C GLU A 147 -6.61 -11.44 -6.80
N THR A 148 -5.59 -11.89 -7.55
CA THR A 148 -5.56 -11.69 -9.00
C THR A 148 -6.60 -12.58 -9.69
N ASP A 149 -7.07 -12.13 -10.85
CA ASP A 149 -7.96 -12.89 -11.73
C ASP A 149 -7.32 -14.23 -12.13
N ALA A 150 -6.00 -14.30 -12.26
CA ALA A 150 -5.28 -15.54 -12.56
C ALA A 150 -5.37 -16.54 -11.40
N MET A 151 -5.21 -16.07 -10.15
CA MET A 151 -5.35 -16.90 -8.97
C MET A 151 -6.79 -17.42 -8.83
N LEU A 152 -7.78 -16.53 -8.96
CA LEU A 152 -9.20 -16.90 -8.92
C LEU A 152 -9.56 -17.94 -10.01
N LYS A 153 -9.06 -17.77 -11.23
CA LYS A 153 -9.26 -18.73 -12.32
C LYS A 153 -8.64 -20.09 -12.03
N SER A 154 -7.49 -20.14 -11.35
CA SER A 154 -6.83 -21.40 -10.99
C SER A 154 -7.69 -22.28 -10.07
N VAL A 155 -8.56 -21.66 -9.26
CA VAL A 155 -9.52 -22.34 -8.37
C VAL A 155 -10.95 -22.39 -8.94
N GLY A 156 -11.10 -22.20 -10.25
CA GLY A 156 -12.36 -22.35 -10.98
C GLY A 156 -13.30 -21.15 -10.93
N ILE A 157 -12.80 -19.96 -10.57
CA ILE A 157 -13.60 -18.72 -10.51
C ILE A 157 -13.19 -17.81 -11.67
N ASN A 158 -13.99 -17.82 -12.74
CA ASN A 158 -13.67 -17.12 -14.00
C ASN A 158 -14.21 -15.69 -14.07
N ASN A 159 -15.19 -15.37 -13.22
CA ASN A 159 -15.87 -14.07 -13.20
C ASN A 159 -16.51 -13.81 -11.83
N TYR A 160 -17.00 -12.58 -11.63
CA TYR A 160 -17.66 -12.17 -10.39
C TYR A 160 -18.92 -12.98 -10.06
N ASN A 161 -19.71 -13.41 -11.06
CA ASN A 161 -20.93 -14.18 -10.79
C ASN A 161 -20.59 -15.55 -10.18
N GLU A 162 -19.52 -16.19 -10.64
CA GLU A 162 -19.00 -17.43 -10.06
C GLU A 162 -18.46 -17.21 -8.65
N LEU A 163 -17.73 -16.11 -8.42
CA LEU A 163 -17.27 -15.73 -7.08
C LEU A 163 -18.45 -15.54 -6.12
N LYS A 164 -19.47 -14.79 -6.55
CA LYS A 164 -20.69 -14.56 -5.78
C LYS A 164 -21.44 -15.86 -5.51
N ALA A 165 -21.60 -16.72 -6.51
CA ALA A 165 -22.26 -18.01 -6.33
C ALA A 165 -21.53 -18.92 -5.34
N LYS A 166 -20.19 -18.83 -5.29
CA LYS A 166 -19.36 -19.63 -4.38
C LYS A 166 -19.44 -19.15 -2.93
N TYR A 167 -19.43 -17.83 -2.70
CA TYR A 167 -19.27 -17.28 -1.34
C TYR A 167 -20.51 -16.56 -0.78
N SER A 168 -21.46 -16.10 -1.60
CA SER A 168 -22.60 -15.33 -1.08
C SER A 168 -23.72 -16.25 -0.58
N ASN A 169 -23.69 -16.55 0.72
CA ASN A 169 -24.62 -17.48 1.36
C ASN A 169 -26.00 -16.88 1.64
N THR A 170 -26.09 -15.56 1.85
CA THR A 170 -27.37 -14.87 2.08
C THR A 170 -27.99 -14.35 0.79
N GLY A 171 -27.22 -14.35 -0.30
CA GLY A 171 -27.57 -13.72 -1.58
C GLY A 171 -27.43 -12.19 -1.61
N ASN A 172 -27.15 -11.57 -0.46
CA ASN A 172 -26.92 -10.13 -0.33
C ASN A 172 -25.49 -9.81 0.16
N PRO A 173 -24.53 -9.61 -0.77
CA PRO A 173 -23.13 -9.30 -0.44
C PRO A 173 -22.90 -8.01 0.36
N GLN A 174 -23.90 -7.13 0.48
CA GLN A 174 -23.77 -5.93 1.31
C GLN A 174 -23.98 -6.20 2.80
N LEU A 175 -24.55 -7.35 3.18
CA LEU A 175 -24.68 -7.71 4.59
C LEU A 175 -23.29 -8.07 5.13
N PRO A 176 -22.85 -7.47 6.25
CA PRO A 176 -21.58 -7.85 6.88
C PRO A 176 -21.50 -9.33 7.29
N THR A 177 -22.65 -10.00 7.43
CA THR A 177 -22.74 -11.42 7.74
C THR A 177 -22.78 -12.32 6.49
N ASP A 178 -22.80 -11.75 5.28
CA ASP A 178 -22.69 -12.53 4.06
C ASP A 178 -21.26 -13.02 3.87
N SER A 179 -21.06 -14.29 3.54
CA SER A 179 -19.72 -14.85 3.49
C SER A 179 -18.86 -14.28 2.35
N LEU A 180 -19.44 -13.65 1.31
CA LEU A 180 -18.67 -12.87 0.35
C LEU A 180 -18.17 -11.54 0.96
N HIS A 181 -18.96 -10.91 1.83
CA HIS A 181 -18.54 -9.71 2.53
C HIS A 181 -17.38 -10.02 3.48
N LEU A 182 -17.54 -11.05 4.31
CA LEU A 182 -16.52 -11.53 5.24
C LEU A 182 -15.24 -11.96 4.51
N PHE A 183 -15.38 -12.65 3.36
CA PHE A 183 -14.25 -13.00 2.51
C PHE A 183 -13.44 -11.76 2.12
N LEU A 184 -14.08 -10.67 1.70
CA LEU A 184 -13.35 -9.45 1.35
C LEU A 184 -12.79 -8.71 2.57
N ASP A 185 -13.52 -8.67 3.68
CA ASP A 185 -13.03 -8.09 4.93
C ASP A 185 -11.76 -8.80 5.44
N TYR A 186 -11.66 -10.12 5.23
CA TYR A 186 -10.47 -10.92 5.54
C TYR A 186 -9.23 -10.49 4.74
N HIS A 187 -9.43 -9.94 3.53
CA HIS A 187 -8.35 -9.45 2.67
C HIS A 187 -7.95 -7.99 2.97
N ILE A 188 -8.59 -7.35 3.94
CA ILE A 188 -8.31 -5.97 4.33
C ILE A 188 -7.72 -5.95 5.73
N LEU A 189 -6.44 -5.61 5.84
CA LEU A 189 -5.71 -5.49 7.11
C LEU A 189 -5.81 -4.09 7.69
N SER A 190 -5.82 -4.00 9.01
CA SER A 190 -5.73 -2.73 9.73
C SER A 190 -4.32 -2.15 9.68
N ASN A 191 -4.25 -0.81 9.63
CA ASN A 191 -3.03 -0.01 9.48
C ASN A 191 -2.37 -0.11 8.10
N ALA A 192 -1.48 0.84 7.82
CA ALA A 192 -0.60 0.79 6.66
C ALA A 192 0.55 -0.17 6.97
N LYS A 193 0.51 -1.34 6.35
CA LYS A 193 1.50 -2.42 6.46
C LYS A 193 2.35 -2.44 5.19
N TYR A 194 3.65 -2.40 5.37
CA TYR A 194 4.65 -2.58 4.32
C TYR A 194 5.18 -4.01 4.37
N LEU A 195 5.93 -4.43 3.35
CA LEU A 195 6.43 -5.80 3.27
C LEU A 195 7.16 -6.25 4.55
N ALA A 196 8.02 -5.39 5.09
CA ALA A 196 8.71 -5.63 6.35
C ALA A 196 7.75 -5.82 7.53
N ASP A 197 6.68 -5.01 7.62
CA ASP A 197 5.65 -5.17 8.65
C ASP A 197 4.92 -6.52 8.49
N ILE A 198 4.63 -6.92 7.24
CA ILE A 198 3.90 -8.15 6.93
C ILE A 198 4.71 -9.38 7.35
N ILE A 199 6.01 -9.44 7.01
CA ILE A 199 6.85 -10.62 7.25
C ILE A 199 7.36 -10.74 8.69
N THR A 200 7.41 -9.63 9.43
CA THR A 200 7.96 -9.62 10.80
C THR A 200 6.92 -10.01 11.84
N ALA A 201 5.62 -9.84 11.54
CA ALA A 201 4.54 -10.27 12.40
C ALA A 201 3.99 -11.63 11.95
N THR A 202 3.73 -12.52 12.93
CA THR A 202 3.17 -13.85 12.68
C THR A 202 1.70 -13.82 12.28
N ALA A 203 0.98 -12.76 12.65
CA ALA A 203 -0.44 -12.59 12.38
C ALA A 203 -0.80 -11.10 12.23
N HIS A 204 -1.79 -10.82 11.39
CA HIS A 204 -2.33 -9.49 11.12
C HIS A 204 -3.82 -9.46 11.33
N ASN A 205 -4.31 -8.43 12.04
CA ASN A 205 -5.74 -8.21 12.18
C ASN A 205 -6.33 -7.80 10.83
N THR A 206 -7.42 -8.46 10.47
CA THR A 206 -8.23 -8.16 9.29
C THR A 206 -9.49 -7.37 9.70
N LEU A 207 -10.27 -6.89 8.74
CA LEU A 207 -11.60 -6.35 9.02
C LEU A 207 -12.63 -7.46 9.30
N ALA A 208 -12.32 -8.72 8.98
CA ALA A 208 -13.17 -9.84 9.30
C ALA A 208 -13.08 -10.12 10.83
N PRO A 209 -14.20 -10.07 11.57
CA PRO A 209 -14.16 -10.20 13.02
C PRO A 209 -13.54 -11.52 13.48
N LEU A 210 -12.56 -11.44 14.38
CA LEU A 210 -11.84 -12.58 14.98
C LEU A 210 -11.01 -13.42 14.00
N GLU A 211 -10.86 -12.98 12.76
CA GLU A 211 -10.02 -13.66 11.77
C GLU A 211 -8.71 -12.88 11.56
N VAL A 212 -7.60 -13.61 11.65
CA VAL A 212 -6.27 -13.07 11.40
C VAL A 212 -5.68 -13.68 10.15
N LEU A 213 -4.87 -12.88 9.46
CA LEU A 213 -4.09 -13.32 8.32
C LEU A 213 -2.68 -13.64 8.79
N THR A 214 -2.21 -14.86 8.49
CA THR A 214 -0.86 -15.31 8.84
C THR A 214 0.09 -15.07 7.68
N ALA A 215 1.33 -14.70 7.99
CA ALA A 215 2.35 -14.47 6.99
C ALA A 215 3.66 -15.13 7.42
N LYS A 216 4.35 -15.77 6.48
CA LYS A 216 5.70 -16.30 6.70
C LYS A 216 6.59 -16.04 5.50
N LEU A 217 7.88 -15.90 5.75
CA LEU A 217 8.90 -15.79 4.73
C LEU A 217 9.40 -17.19 4.36
N SER A 218 9.34 -17.56 3.09
CA SER A 218 9.94 -18.79 2.56
C SER A 218 10.94 -18.43 1.47
N GLY A 219 12.23 -18.48 1.82
CA GLY A 219 13.29 -17.94 0.98
C GLY A 219 13.15 -16.42 0.81
N GLU A 220 12.92 -15.97 -0.43
CA GLU A 220 12.70 -14.56 -0.77
C GLU A 220 11.22 -14.21 -0.97
N THR A 221 10.31 -15.18 -0.81
CA THR A 221 8.88 -14.99 -1.10
C THR A 221 8.06 -14.97 0.18
N VAL A 222 7.08 -14.05 0.22
CA VAL A 222 6.11 -13.97 1.32
C VAL A 222 4.94 -14.89 1.01
N LEU A 223 4.76 -15.88 1.88
CA LEU A 223 3.62 -16.78 1.88
C LEU A 223 2.58 -16.27 2.86
N ILE A 224 1.34 -16.20 2.40
CA ILE A 224 0.17 -15.79 3.17
C ILE A 224 -0.70 -17.02 3.41
N ASN A 225 -1.08 -17.25 4.67
CA ASN A 225 -1.90 -18.40 5.09
C ASN A 225 -1.37 -19.76 4.67
N ASP A 226 -0.05 -19.87 4.54
CA ASP A 226 0.63 -21.12 4.29
C ASP A 226 1.12 -21.67 5.63
N ASP A 227 0.39 -22.61 6.23
CA ASP A 227 0.74 -23.17 7.53
C ASP A 227 0.51 -24.69 7.59
N THR A 228 1.04 -25.31 8.63
CA THR A 228 0.78 -26.71 8.95
C THR A 228 0.00 -26.77 10.26
N PHE A 229 -1.31 -26.92 10.16
CA PHE A 229 -2.17 -27.08 11.31
C PHE A 229 -2.45 -28.57 11.55
N ASN A 230 -2.12 -29.08 12.74
CA ASN A 230 -2.31 -30.49 13.12
C ASN A 230 -1.71 -31.52 12.15
N GLY A 231 -0.57 -31.20 11.51
CA GLY A 231 0.12 -32.10 10.58
C GLY A 231 -0.48 -32.17 9.17
N VAL A 232 -1.49 -31.33 8.88
CA VAL A 232 -2.02 -31.11 7.54
C VAL A 232 -1.47 -29.78 7.04
N HIS A 233 -0.86 -29.78 5.86
CA HIS A 233 -0.38 -28.57 5.21
C HIS A 233 -1.55 -27.89 4.49
N GLU A 234 -1.84 -26.67 4.88
CA GLU A 234 -2.75 -25.77 4.18
C GLU A 234 -1.89 -24.92 3.24
N GLU A 235 -2.03 -25.15 1.93
CA GLU A 235 -1.33 -24.35 0.91
C GLU A 235 -1.87 -22.91 0.94
N GLY A 236 -0.95 -21.96 1.15
CA GLY A 236 -1.28 -20.55 1.11
C GLY A 236 -1.14 -19.96 -0.29
N PHE A 237 -1.00 -18.63 -0.35
CA PHE A 237 -0.74 -17.92 -1.60
C PHE A 237 0.38 -16.89 -1.45
N TYR A 238 0.94 -16.44 -2.58
CA TYR A 238 2.02 -15.48 -2.60
C TYR A 238 1.50 -14.04 -2.48
N ALA A 239 2.07 -13.25 -1.56
CA ALA A 239 1.84 -11.82 -1.57
C ALA A 239 2.71 -11.16 -2.66
N SER A 240 2.07 -10.51 -3.63
CA SER A 240 2.74 -9.63 -4.58
C SER A 240 2.63 -8.18 -4.09
N SER A 241 3.74 -7.44 -4.05
CA SER A 241 3.71 -6.01 -3.73
C SER A 241 3.05 -5.24 -4.87
N ILE A 242 1.97 -4.52 -4.57
CA ILE A 242 1.39 -3.52 -5.46
C ILE A 242 2.33 -2.29 -5.54
#